data_AF-A0A0D0CMR6-F1
#
_entry.id   AF-A0A0D0CMR6-F1
#
_cell.length_a   1.000
_cell.length_b   1.000
_cell.length_c   1.000
_cell.angle_alpha   90.00
_cell.angle_beta   90.00
_cell.angle_gamma   90.00
#
_symmetry.space_group_name_H-M   'P 1'
#
loop_
_entity.id
_entity.type
_entity.pdbx_description
1 polymer ?
#
loop_
_entity_poly.entity_id
_entity_poly.type
_entity_poly.pdbx_seq_one_letter_code
_entity_poly.pdbx_strand_id
1 'polypeptide(L)' 'SLILVNKQVLKDHWQMIPLNMPDVTTIELTGTFGRIQIYNIYNDGTHGRTLGFLDSHL' A
#
# COMPACT_ATOMS: atom_id res chain seq x y z
N SER A 1 10.25 3.64 -0.52
CA SER A 1 9.42 3.85 -1.72
C SER A 1 8.67 5.18 -1.58
N LEU A 2 7.96 5.65 -2.62
CA LEU A 2 7.13 6.86 -2.57
C LEU A 2 5.77 6.56 -3.22
N ILE A 3 4.69 7.04 -2.60
CA ILE A 3 3.34 7.06 -3.22
C ILE A 3 2.93 8.52 -3.34
N LEU A 4 2.59 8.93 -4.55
CA LEU A 4 2.07 10.27 -4.82
C LEU A 4 0.54 10.20 -4.90
N VAL A 5 -0.13 10.92 -4.00
CA VAL A 5 -1.59 11.01 -3.97
C VAL A 5 -2.01 12.36 -4.58
N ASN A 6 -2.99 12.33 -5.50
CA ASN A 6 -3.55 13.55 -6.07
C ASN A 6 -4.17 14.39 -4.95
N LYS A 7 -3.81 15.67 -4.85
CA LYS A 7 -4.34 16.61 -3.84
C LYS A 7 -5.87 16.73 -3.82
N GLN A 8 -6.55 16.40 -4.92
CA GLN A 8 -8.01 16.40 -5.03
C GLN A 8 -8.64 15.23 -4.27
N VAL A 9 -7.89 14.15 -4.06
CA VAL A 9 -8.24 13.11 -3.08
C VAL A 9 -7.92 13.75 -1.72
N LEU A 10 -8.94 14.35 -1.11
CA LEU A 10 -8.86 15.08 0.17
C LEU A 10 -7.97 14.33 1.18
N LYS A 11 -7.20 15.08 1.97
CA LYS A 11 -6.25 14.54 2.96
C LYS A 11 -6.86 13.52 3.93
N ASP A 12 -8.15 13.67 4.25
CA ASP A 12 -8.83 12.83 5.24
C ASP A 12 -9.45 11.55 4.63
N HIS A 13 -9.38 11.42 3.31
CA HIS A 13 -9.89 10.27 2.57
C HIS A 13 -8.81 9.23 2.30
N TRP A 14 -7.61 9.41 2.85
CA TRP A 14 -6.58 8.39 2.81
C TRP A 14 -5.75 8.32 4.08
N GLN A 15 -5.23 7.13 4.36
CA GLN A 15 -4.32 6.88 5.47
C GLN A 15 -3.23 5.89 5.06
N MET A 16 -2.05 6.01 5.64
CA MET A 16 -1.02 4.99 5.52
C MET A 16 -1.39 3.82 6.45
N ILE A 17 -1.32 2.60 5.93
CA ILE A 17 -1.43 1.38 6.75
C ILE A 17 -0.01 0.94 7.09
N PRO A 18 0.42 1.02 8.36
CA PRO A 18 1.74 0.55 8.75
C PRO A 18 1.81 -0.98 8.61
N LEU A 19 2.81 -1.45 7.87
CA LEU A 19 3.12 -2.86 7.73
C LEU A 19 4.53 -3.12 8.24
N ASN A 20 4.75 -4.26 8.89
CA ASN A 20 6.08 -4.70 9.31
C ASN A 20 6.86 -5.34 8.15
N MET A 21 6.86 -4.68 6.99
CA MET A 21 7.53 -5.11 5.76
C MET A 21 8.17 -3.91 5.08
N PRO A 22 9.51 -3.75 5.13
CA PRO A 22 10.19 -2.55 4.63
C PRO A 22 10.05 -2.37 3.11
N ASP A 23 9.84 -3.48 2.39
CA ASP A 23 9.70 -3.51 0.93
C ASP A 23 8.26 -3.21 0.47
N VAL A 24 7.33 -2.97 1.39
CA VAL A 24 5.92 -2.68 1.09
C VAL A 24 5.53 -1.35 1.70
N THR A 25 4.84 -0.54 0.93
CA THR A 25 4.19 0.69 1.43
C THR A 25 2.74 0.67 1.03
N THR A 26 1.87 0.82 2.02
CA THR A 26 0.43 0.66 1.82
C THR A 26 -0.31 1.91 2.23
N ILE A 27 -1.26 2.31 1.39
CA ILE A 27 -2.26 3.30 1.75
C ILE A 27 -3.65 2.72 1.56
N GLU A 28 -4.60 3.24 2.32
CA GLU A 28 -6.02 3.01 2.15
C GLU A 28 -6.69 4.31 1.76
N LEU A 29 -7.55 4.25 0.74
CA LEU A 29 -8.44 5.32 0.32
C LEU A 29 -9.87 4.95 0.72
N THR A 30 -10.62 5.90 1.26
CA THR A 30 -12.04 5.74 1.57
C THR A 30 -12.88 6.83 0.90
N GLY A 31 -14.01 6.45 0.32
CA GLY A 31 -14.92 7.40 -0.32
C GLY A 31 -16.26 6.78 -0.66
N THR A 32 -17.08 7.48 -1.45
CA THR A 32 -18.36 6.95 -1.94
C THR A 32 -18.18 5.73 -2.85
N PHE A 33 -16.98 5.55 -3.41
CA PHE A 33 -16.55 4.36 -4.14
C PHE A 33 -16.19 3.18 -3.23
N GLY A 34 -16.38 3.29 -1.92
CA GLY A 34 -15.99 2.29 -0.94
C GLY A 34 -14.54 2.45 -0.48
N ARG A 35 -13.88 1.31 -0.25
CA ARG A 35 -12.53 1.24 0.29
C ARG A 35 -11.58 0.64 -0.74
N ILE A 36 -10.47 1.32 -0.98
CA ILE A 36 -9.41 0.87 -1.89
C ILE A 36 -8.11 0.79 -1.09
N GLN A 37 -7.41 -0.34 -1.14
CA GLN A 37 -6.08 -0.49 -0.56
C GLN A 37 -5.06 -0.61 -1.68
N ILE A 38 -4.02 0.22 -1.62
CA ILE A 38 -2.95 0.26 -2.63
C ILE A 38 -1.66 -0.19 -1.96
N TYR A 39 -1.08 -1.27 -2.48
CA TYR A 39 0.18 -1.83 -2.02
C TYR A 39 1.26 -1.51 -3.06
N ASN A 40 2.18 -0.60 -2.70
CA ASN A 40 3.37 -0.33 -3.48
C ASN A 40 4.49 -1.25 -3.01
N ILE A 41 4.86 -2.19 -3.87
CA ILE A 41 5.75 -3.30 -3.55
C ILE A 41 7.07 -3.10 -4.28
N TYR A 42 8.16 -2.96 -3.53
CA TYR A 42 9.50 -3.09 -4.08
C TYR A 42 9.89 -4.56 -4.12
N ASN A 43 10.29 -5.05 -5.28
CA ASN A 43 10.82 -6.40 -5.45
C ASN A 43 12.18 -6.29 -6.13
N ASP A 44 13.23 -6.74 -5.45
CA ASP A 44 14.60 -6.72 -5.97
C ASP A 44 14.89 -7.86 -6.95
N GLY A 45 13.94 -8.78 -7.17
CA GLY A 45 14.05 -9.92 -8.07
C GLY A 45 14.94 -11.06 -7.53
N THR A 46 15.50 -10.90 -6.33
CA THR A 46 16.43 -11.85 -5.71
C THR A 46 15.89 -12.48 -4.42
N HIS A 47 14.85 -11.88 -3.81
CA HIS A 47 14.20 -12.38 -2.60
C HIS A 47 12.70 -12.58 -2.79
N GLY A 48 12.20 -13.76 -2.41
CA GLY A 48 10.76 -14.10 -2.44
C GLY A 48 9.98 -13.70 -1.19
N ARG A 49 10.62 -13.07 -0.19
CA ARG A 49 9.99 -12.75 1.11
C ARG A 49 8.74 -11.88 0.96
N THR A 50 8.78 -10.94 0.03
CA THR A 50 7.65 -10.05 -0.26
C THR A 50 6.49 -10.79 -0.90
N LEU A 51 6.75 -11.80 -1.74
CA LEU A 51 5.71 -12.66 -2.31
C LEU A 51 5.03 -13.49 -1.21
N GLY A 52 5.83 -14.12 -0.34
CA GLY A 52 5.28 -14.89 0.78
C GLY A 52 4.48 -14.04 1.77
N PHE A 53 4.88 -12.79 1.99
CA PHE A 53 4.08 -11.84 2.77
C PHE A 53 2.72 -11.58 2.11
N LEU A 54 2.70 -11.27 0.80
CA LEU A 54 1.45 -10.98 0.09
C LEU A 54 0.48 -12.15 0.13
N ASP A 55 0.96 -13.38 -0.09
CA ASP A 55 0.14 -14.60 -0.02
C ASP A 55 -0.50 -14.82 1.36
N SER A 56 0.15 -14.36 2.43
CA SER A 56 -0.38 -14.50 3.80
C SER A 56 -1.26 -13.33 4.25
N HIS A 57 -1.15 -12.18 3.59
CA HIS A 57 -1.72 -10.91 4.02
C HIS A 57 -2.98 -10.52 3.26
N LEU A 58 -3.11 -10.97 2.01
CA LEU A 58 -4.26 -10.74 1.12
C LEU A 58 -5.22 -11.92 1.15
#